data_AF-A0A956NMZ1-F1
#
_entry.id   AF-A0A956NMZ1-F1
#
_cell.length_a   1.000
_cell.length_b   1.000
_cell.length_c   1.000
_cell.angle_alpha   90.00
_cell.angle_beta   90.00
_cell.angle_gamma   90.00
#
_symmetry.space_group_name_H-M   'P 1'
#
loop_
_entity.id
_entity.type
_entity.pdbx_description
1 polymer ?
#
loop_
_entity_poly.entity_id
_entity_poly.type
_entity_poly.pdbx_seq_one_letter_code
_entity_poly.pdbx_strand_id
1 'polypeptide(L)'
;MLHRTGWLVTLASVLACGPNLAQEPADAFAARVDSAITRSDTARLATLAAQRCTAGDKAERQTCLEDYFLALAGEGRVTLALGALERLGTAEEDVAKDGHGYTHVIGIKAWQPGDDVAEVFRSCTSLYQSGCYHGVIQSYLTASGTVDSARVLALCDEIAPQGTDNWLRFQCMHGLGHGLEMAWNWDLPRALGGCDWLSTAWDRDSCYGGAIMENAVASSPGGHHTAKRALEQTGDDHGMHMDHGDHATGADMGGTPFKMRDSTDALYPCSVLDARYQRACYLGHGGILLATVD
;
A
#
# COMPACT_ATOMS: atom_id res chain seq x y z
N MET A 1 -43.81 -11.75 34.70
CA MET A 1 -42.39 -11.57 35.10
C MET A 1 -41.63 -12.82 34.70
N LEU A 2 -41.18 -12.88 33.44
CA LEU A 2 -40.48 -14.04 32.86
C LEU A 2 -39.26 -13.55 32.07
N HIS A 3 -38.16 -14.25 32.33
CA HIS A 3 -36.96 -14.54 31.53
C HIS A 3 -36.09 -13.44 30.88
N ARG A 4 -34.84 -13.42 31.38
CA ARG A 4 -33.58 -13.16 30.66
C ARG A 4 -33.55 -13.85 29.30
N THR A 5 -33.14 -13.11 28.27
CA THR A 5 -32.50 -13.67 27.07
C THR A 5 -31.36 -12.75 26.65
N GLY A 6 -30.14 -13.24 26.87
CA GLY A 6 -28.93 -12.64 26.32
C GLY A 6 -28.88 -12.87 24.82
N TRP A 7 -28.49 -11.84 24.07
CA TRP A 7 -28.22 -11.97 22.65
C TRP A 7 -26.79 -12.45 22.48
N LEU A 8 -26.67 -13.68 21.98
CA LEU A 8 -25.43 -14.29 21.52
C LEU A 8 -24.88 -13.46 20.34
N VAL A 9 -23.67 -12.96 20.48
CA VAL A 9 -22.86 -12.53 19.33
C VAL A 9 -22.46 -13.80 18.59
N THR A 10 -23.05 -14.02 17.42
CA THR A 10 -22.62 -15.06 16.48
C THR A 10 -21.26 -14.67 15.91
N LEU A 11 -20.19 -15.28 16.42
CA LEU A 11 -18.97 -15.49 15.64
C LEU A 11 -19.34 -16.37 14.44
N ALA A 12 -19.34 -15.80 13.24
CA ALA A 12 -19.33 -16.55 12.00
C ALA A 12 -17.87 -16.67 11.53
N SER A 13 -17.32 -17.87 11.71
CA SER A 13 -16.03 -18.31 11.22
C SER A 13 -16.11 -18.80 9.77
N VAL A 14 -14.93 -19.10 9.19
CA VAL A 14 -14.60 -20.01 8.06
C VAL A 14 -14.16 -19.26 6.78
N LEU A 15 -12.86 -19.02 6.55
CA LEU A 15 -11.81 -19.93 6.01
C LEU A 15 -12.23 -20.69 4.73
N ALA A 16 -11.79 -20.19 3.57
CA ALA A 16 -11.65 -20.98 2.37
C ALA A 16 -10.17 -20.99 1.95
N CYS A 17 -9.46 -22.09 2.24
CA CYS A 17 -8.13 -22.40 1.71
C CYS A 17 -7.90 -23.92 1.82
N GLY A 18 -7.81 -24.61 0.67
CA GLY A 18 -7.12 -25.91 0.44
C GLY A 18 -7.63 -27.19 1.15
N PRO A 19 -8.02 -28.26 0.43
CA PRO A 19 -8.68 -29.44 1.03
C PRO A 19 -7.77 -30.53 1.61
N ASN A 20 -6.48 -30.32 1.97
CA ASN A 20 -5.65 -31.46 2.40
C ASN A 20 -4.52 -31.25 3.43
N LEU A 21 -4.58 -30.21 4.24
CA LEU A 21 -3.80 -30.14 5.48
C LEU A 21 -4.76 -29.81 6.61
N ALA A 22 -4.78 -30.61 7.67
CA ALA A 22 -5.53 -30.29 8.87
C ALA A 22 -5.14 -28.87 9.31
N GLN A 23 -6.08 -27.92 9.21
CA GLN A 23 -5.84 -26.54 9.58
C GLN A 23 -5.45 -26.51 11.05
N GLU A 24 -4.20 -26.13 11.32
CA GLU A 24 -3.75 -25.84 12.67
C GLU A 24 -4.74 -24.85 13.31
N PRO A 25 -5.17 -25.08 14.57
CA PRO A 25 -6.00 -24.12 15.29
C PRO A 25 -5.37 -22.72 15.28
N ALA A 26 -6.20 -21.68 15.11
CA ALA A 26 -5.73 -20.30 14.93
C ALA A 26 -4.91 -19.79 16.14
N ASP A 27 -5.26 -20.23 17.35
CA ASP A 27 -4.55 -19.96 18.60
C ASP A 27 -3.16 -20.61 18.66
N ALA A 28 -3.03 -21.85 18.15
CA ALA A 28 -1.74 -22.53 18.06
C ALA A 28 -0.80 -21.83 17.06
N PHE A 29 -1.33 -21.37 15.92
CA PHE A 29 -0.55 -20.58 14.97
C PHE A 29 -0.12 -19.23 15.58
N ALA A 30 -1.04 -18.52 16.23
CA ALA A 30 -0.75 -17.25 16.90
C ALA A 30 0.37 -17.39 17.94
N ALA A 31 0.32 -18.42 18.80
CA ALA A 31 1.36 -18.68 19.78
C ALA A 31 2.76 -18.91 19.16
N ARG A 32 2.82 -19.54 17.97
CA ARG A 32 4.08 -19.71 17.23
C ARG A 32 4.60 -18.39 16.66
N VAL A 33 3.71 -17.53 16.18
CA VAL A 33 4.04 -16.18 15.72
C VAL A 33 4.56 -15.35 16.89
N ASP A 34 3.87 -15.33 18.03
CA ASP A 34 4.28 -14.61 19.25
C ASP A 34 5.65 -15.08 19.76
N SER A 35 5.89 -16.39 19.74
CA SER A 35 7.19 -16.96 20.11
C SER A 35 8.30 -16.54 19.14
N ALA A 36 8.00 -16.40 17.84
CA ALA A 36 8.97 -15.92 16.86
C ALA A 36 9.22 -14.41 17.02
N ILE A 37 8.19 -13.62 17.29
CA ILE A 37 8.28 -12.18 17.62
C ILE A 37 9.17 -11.96 18.84
N THR A 38 8.91 -12.68 19.94
CA THR A 38 9.69 -12.58 21.19
C THR A 38 11.17 -12.86 20.97
N ARG A 39 11.50 -13.72 20.00
CA ARG A 39 12.89 -14.07 19.63
C ARG A 39 13.46 -13.22 18.51
N SER A 40 12.69 -12.29 17.95
CA SER A 40 13.03 -11.52 16.74
C SER A 40 13.47 -12.42 15.57
N ASP A 41 12.85 -13.59 15.43
CA ASP A 41 13.24 -14.61 14.45
C ASP A 41 12.52 -14.39 13.12
N THR A 42 13.09 -13.51 12.28
CA THR A 42 12.56 -13.16 10.95
C THR A 42 12.46 -14.35 10.01
N ALA A 43 13.40 -15.30 10.08
CA ALA A 43 13.38 -16.51 9.26
C ALA A 43 12.21 -17.42 9.63
N ARG A 44 11.92 -17.55 10.94
CA ARG A 44 10.76 -18.28 11.41
C ARG A 44 9.45 -17.60 11.03
N LEU A 45 9.36 -16.28 11.13
CA LEU A 45 8.18 -15.51 10.71
C LEU A 45 7.91 -15.68 9.21
N ALA A 46 8.94 -15.59 8.36
CA ALA A 46 8.82 -15.88 6.93
C ALA A 46 8.28 -17.31 6.67
N THR A 47 8.83 -18.29 7.37
CA THR A 47 8.35 -19.69 7.27
C THR A 47 6.88 -19.82 7.68
N LEU A 48 6.46 -19.11 8.72
CA LEU A 48 5.07 -19.11 9.19
C LEU A 48 4.12 -18.46 8.18
N ALA A 49 4.54 -17.36 7.55
CA ALA A 49 3.79 -16.72 6.47
C ALA A 49 3.57 -17.68 5.29
N ALA A 50 4.65 -18.31 4.80
CA ALA A 50 4.59 -19.29 3.72
C ALA A 50 3.64 -20.46 4.03
N GLN A 51 3.70 -20.99 5.26
CA GLN A 51 2.84 -22.08 5.73
C GLN A 51 1.37 -21.66 5.87
N ARG A 52 1.11 -20.41 6.23
CA ARG A 52 -0.25 -19.90 6.45
C ARG A 52 -0.97 -19.57 5.15
N CYS A 53 -0.22 -19.11 4.14
CA CYS A 53 -0.75 -18.54 2.90
C CYS A 53 -0.54 -19.45 1.68
N THR A 54 -0.73 -20.76 1.82
CA THR A 54 -0.50 -21.76 0.75
C THR A 54 -1.61 -21.84 -0.31
N ALA A 55 -2.40 -20.78 -0.51
CA ALA A 55 -3.50 -20.79 -1.47
C ALA A 55 -2.99 -21.04 -2.91
N GLY A 56 -3.75 -21.80 -3.69
CA GLY A 56 -3.42 -22.08 -5.10
C GLY A 56 -3.78 -20.94 -6.05
N ASP A 57 -4.66 -20.03 -5.63
CA ASP A 57 -4.98 -18.79 -6.33
C ASP A 57 -4.03 -17.66 -5.91
N LYS A 58 -3.57 -16.86 -6.90
CA LYS A 58 -2.61 -15.78 -6.65
C LYS A 58 -3.22 -14.67 -5.78
N ALA A 59 -4.45 -14.27 -6.06
CA ALA A 59 -5.10 -13.15 -5.37
C ALA A 59 -5.43 -13.52 -3.91
N GLU A 60 -5.89 -14.74 -3.65
CA GLU A 60 -6.11 -15.27 -2.30
C GLU A 60 -4.80 -15.33 -1.50
N ARG A 61 -3.71 -15.83 -2.11
CA ARG A 61 -2.39 -15.88 -1.47
C ARG A 61 -1.88 -14.48 -1.16
N GLN A 62 -1.98 -13.56 -2.11
CA GLN A 62 -1.57 -12.18 -1.93
C GLN A 62 -2.33 -11.54 -0.78
N THR A 63 -3.65 -11.64 -0.77
CA THR A 63 -4.52 -11.14 0.30
C THR A 63 -4.12 -11.69 1.67
N CYS A 64 -3.83 -13.00 1.76
CA CYS A 64 -3.37 -13.62 3.00
C CYS A 64 -2.04 -13.06 3.49
N LEU A 65 -1.09 -12.82 2.57
CA LEU A 65 0.22 -12.24 2.90
C LEU A 65 0.09 -10.78 3.32
N GLU A 66 -0.79 -10.00 2.68
CA GLU A 66 -1.11 -8.63 3.09
C GLU A 66 -1.62 -8.61 4.55
N ASP A 67 -2.63 -9.42 4.86
CA ASP A 67 -3.19 -9.52 6.22
C ASP A 67 -2.13 -9.97 7.24
N TYR A 68 -1.26 -10.92 6.86
CA TYR A 68 -0.16 -11.39 7.70
C TYR A 68 0.84 -10.28 8.04
N PHE A 69 1.33 -9.55 7.03
CA PHE A 69 2.31 -8.50 7.23
C PHE A 69 1.71 -7.24 7.87
N LEU A 70 0.43 -6.94 7.60
CA LEU A 70 -0.30 -5.90 8.32
C LEU A 70 -0.38 -6.22 9.81
N ALA A 71 -0.74 -7.45 10.18
CA ALA A 71 -0.77 -7.85 11.59
C ALA A 71 0.63 -7.81 12.23
N LEU A 72 1.65 -8.32 11.51
CA LEU A 72 3.02 -8.38 12.00
C LEU A 72 3.64 -7.01 12.23
N ALA A 73 3.33 -6.02 11.38
CA ALA A 73 3.85 -4.65 11.49
C ALA A 73 3.26 -3.84 12.66
N GLY A 74 2.11 -4.26 13.21
CA GLY A 74 1.48 -3.57 14.34
C GLY A 74 2.36 -3.51 15.58
N GLU A 75 2.04 -2.63 16.53
CA GLU A 75 2.83 -2.43 17.77
C GLU A 75 4.29 -2.03 17.51
N GLY A 76 4.55 -1.27 16.44
CA GLY A 76 5.89 -0.74 16.13
C GLY A 76 6.88 -1.77 15.58
N ARG A 77 6.41 -2.96 15.14
CA ARG A 77 7.26 -4.08 14.70
C ARG A 77 7.70 -3.98 13.23
N VAL A 78 7.91 -2.75 12.73
CA VAL A 78 8.25 -2.45 11.32
C VAL A 78 9.48 -3.22 10.85
N THR A 79 10.60 -3.11 11.58
CA THR A 79 11.85 -3.79 11.22
C THR A 79 11.70 -5.32 11.19
N LEU A 80 10.90 -5.88 12.09
CA LEU A 80 10.66 -7.32 12.17
C LEU A 80 9.83 -7.79 10.96
N ALA A 81 8.79 -7.04 10.59
CA ALA A 81 7.96 -7.32 9.42
C ALA A 81 8.76 -7.23 8.11
N LEU A 82 9.57 -6.17 7.94
CA LEU A 82 10.43 -6.00 6.77
C LEU A 82 11.46 -7.13 6.67
N GLY A 83 12.10 -7.51 7.77
CA GLY A 83 13.05 -8.62 7.79
C GLY A 83 12.40 -9.97 7.47
N ALA A 84 11.17 -10.22 7.94
CA ALA A 84 10.44 -11.43 7.58
C ALA A 84 10.03 -11.43 6.09
N LEU A 85 9.60 -10.29 5.55
CA LEU A 85 9.26 -10.14 4.14
C LEU A 85 10.48 -10.35 3.23
N GLU A 86 11.63 -9.78 3.56
CA GLU A 86 12.89 -10.00 2.83
C GLU A 86 13.26 -11.48 2.78
N ARG A 87 13.13 -12.18 3.92
CA ARG A 87 13.42 -13.62 4.00
C ARG A 87 12.46 -14.45 3.16
N LEU A 88 11.18 -14.08 3.15
CA LEU A 88 10.17 -14.76 2.34
C LEU A 88 10.41 -14.54 0.84
N GLY A 89 10.59 -13.30 0.41
CA GLY A 89 10.83 -13.00 -1.00
C GLY A 89 12.19 -13.45 -1.52
N THR A 90 13.18 -13.69 -0.65
CA THR A 90 14.42 -14.40 -1.05
C THR A 90 14.14 -15.86 -1.41
N ALA A 91 13.15 -16.48 -0.77
CA ALA A 91 12.79 -17.88 -0.98
C ALA A 91 11.73 -18.07 -2.08
N GLU A 92 10.89 -17.07 -2.33
CA GLU A 92 9.71 -17.18 -3.17
C GLU A 92 9.62 -16.00 -4.17
N GLU A 93 9.72 -16.31 -5.46
CA GLU A 93 9.82 -15.31 -6.53
C GLU A 93 8.53 -14.48 -6.70
N ASP A 94 7.36 -15.06 -6.46
CA ASP A 94 6.08 -14.35 -6.48
C ASP A 94 6.05 -13.26 -5.41
N VAL A 95 6.51 -13.58 -4.19
CA VAL A 95 6.60 -12.60 -3.10
C VAL A 95 7.61 -11.50 -3.42
N ALA A 96 8.73 -11.82 -4.07
CA ALA A 96 9.69 -10.80 -4.50
C ALA A 96 9.12 -9.84 -5.54
N LYS A 97 8.29 -10.33 -6.48
CA LYS A 97 7.65 -9.51 -7.52
C LYS A 97 6.64 -8.53 -6.93
N ASP A 98 5.85 -8.99 -5.96
CA ASP A 98 4.81 -8.18 -5.30
C ASP A 98 5.34 -7.47 -4.03
N GLY A 99 6.66 -7.60 -3.76
CA GLY A 99 7.33 -7.12 -2.55
C GLY A 99 7.15 -5.62 -2.27
N HIS A 100 7.08 -4.79 -3.32
CA HIS A 100 6.85 -3.35 -3.18
C HIS A 100 5.50 -3.08 -2.50
N GLY A 101 4.44 -3.74 -2.98
CA GLY A 101 3.11 -3.64 -2.39
C GLY A 101 3.08 -4.11 -0.93
N TYR A 102 3.73 -5.25 -0.61
CA TYR A 102 3.81 -5.70 0.78
C TYR A 102 4.56 -4.72 1.69
N THR A 103 5.57 -4.01 1.18
CA THR A 103 6.22 -2.95 1.96
C THR A 103 5.30 -1.74 2.16
N HIS A 104 4.41 -1.38 1.22
CA HIS A 104 3.36 -0.37 1.47
C HIS A 104 2.48 -0.79 2.65
N VAL A 105 2.01 -2.05 2.67
CA VAL A 105 1.17 -2.58 3.77
C VAL A 105 1.85 -2.40 5.13
N ILE A 106 3.14 -2.75 5.22
CA ILE A 106 3.93 -2.59 6.44
C ILE A 106 4.01 -1.11 6.85
N GLY A 107 4.31 -0.21 5.90
CA GLY A 107 4.40 1.23 6.14
C GLY A 107 3.06 1.86 6.56
N ILE A 108 1.96 1.44 5.92
CA ILE A 108 0.61 1.89 6.25
C ILE A 108 0.27 1.56 7.69
N LYS A 109 0.59 0.33 8.12
CA LYS A 109 0.36 -0.08 9.50
C LYS A 109 1.28 0.64 10.49
N ALA A 110 2.50 0.95 10.07
CA ALA A 110 3.56 1.48 10.92
C ALA A 110 3.17 2.82 11.57
N TRP A 111 2.43 3.66 10.85
CA TRP A 111 2.02 4.98 11.33
C TRP A 111 0.53 4.99 11.70
N GLN A 112 0.20 5.69 12.79
CA GLN A 112 -1.15 5.94 13.27
C GLN A 112 -1.32 7.42 13.68
N PRO A 113 -2.56 7.95 13.72
CA PRO A 113 -2.82 9.30 14.23
C PRO A 113 -2.23 9.53 15.63
N GLY A 114 -1.36 10.54 15.72
CA GLY A 114 -0.67 10.91 16.97
C GLY A 114 0.79 10.44 17.03
N ASP A 115 1.23 9.58 16.12
CA ASP A 115 2.64 9.20 15.99
C ASP A 115 3.47 10.33 15.38
N ASP A 116 4.75 10.40 15.77
CA ASP A 116 5.75 11.23 15.07
C ASP A 116 6.03 10.60 13.70
N VAL A 117 5.53 11.26 12.65
CA VAL A 117 5.65 10.75 11.28
C VAL A 117 7.12 10.62 10.85
N ALA A 118 8.00 11.51 11.32
CA ALA A 118 9.41 11.49 10.96
C ALA A 118 10.18 10.37 11.69
N GLU A 119 9.79 10.02 12.91
CA GLU A 119 10.31 8.84 13.62
C GLU A 119 9.88 7.55 12.91
N VAL A 120 8.58 7.38 12.66
CA VAL A 120 8.05 6.17 12.01
C VAL A 120 8.62 6.02 10.60
N PHE A 121 8.67 7.09 9.81
CA PHE A 121 9.25 7.08 8.47
C PHE A 121 10.70 6.59 8.49
N ARG A 122 11.51 7.01 9.48
CA ARG A 122 12.92 6.58 9.60
C ARG A 122 13.10 5.13 10.10
N SER A 123 12.04 4.48 10.58
CA SER A 123 12.06 3.05 10.93
C SER A 123 11.99 2.12 9.70
N CYS A 124 11.59 2.66 8.54
CA CYS A 124 11.53 1.94 7.27
C CYS A 124 12.93 1.73 6.65
N THR A 125 12.98 0.90 5.59
CA THR A 125 14.20 0.61 4.82
C THR A 125 13.92 0.70 3.31
N SER A 126 14.98 0.68 2.50
CA SER A 126 14.89 0.69 1.03
C SER A 126 14.43 -0.65 0.42
N LEU A 127 14.10 -1.64 1.25
CA LEU A 127 13.62 -2.95 0.81
C LEU A 127 12.44 -2.77 -0.15
N TYR A 128 12.46 -3.51 -1.26
CA TYR A 128 11.46 -3.44 -2.34
C TYR A 128 11.10 -2.01 -2.76
N GLN A 129 12.09 -1.29 -3.27
CA GLN A 129 11.93 0.06 -3.81
C GLN A 129 11.29 1.02 -2.80
N SER A 130 11.71 0.93 -1.54
CA SER A 130 11.33 1.88 -0.49
C SER A 130 9.84 1.92 -0.14
N GLY A 131 9.07 0.88 -0.46
CA GLY A 131 7.61 0.95 -0.32
C GLY A 131 7.12 1.18 1.13
N CYS A 132 7.89 0.81 2.15
CA CYS A 132 7.55 1.14 3.55
C CYS A 132 7.48 2.65 3.78
N TYR A 133 8.43 3.40 3.22
CA TYR A 133 8.42 4.86 3.32
C TYR A 133 7.15 5.44 2.68
N HIS A 134 6.76 4.94 1.51
CA HIS A 134 5.57 5.41 0.81
C HIS A 134 4.30 5.06 1.59
N GLY A 135 4.21 3.85 2.14
CA GLY A 135 3.08 3.41 2.97
C GLY A 135 2.85 4.30 4.19
N VAL A 136 3.92 4.77 4.84
CA VAL A 136 3.81 5.74 5.96
C VAL A 136 3.17 7.04 5.49
N ILE A 137 3.59 7.56 4.32
CA ILE A 137 3.02 8.80 3.77
C ILE A 137 1.58 8.60 3.30
N GLN A 138 1.26 7.45 2.72
CA GLN A 138 -0.11 7.07 2.35
C GLN A 138 -1.02 7.13 3.59
N SER A 139 -0.67 6.40 4.65
CA SER A 139 -1.41 6.42 5.92
C SER A 139 -1.50 7.82 6.51
N TYR A 140 -0.38 8.55 6.59
CA TYR A 140 -0.36 9.91 7.11
C TYR A 140 -1.32 10.84 6.36
N LEU A 141 -1.37 10.81 5.02
CA LEU A 141 -2.24 11.70 4.26
C LEU A 141 -3.71 11.29 4.32
N THR A 142 -4.00 10.00 4.44
CA THR A 142 -5.39 9.51 4.42
C THR A 142 -6.05 9.50 5.78
N ALA A 143 -5.31 9.47 6.89
CA ALA A 143 -5.82 9.29 8.25
C ALA A 143 -6.50 10.52 8.88
N SER A 144 -7.49 11.07 8.18
CA SER A 144 -8.37 12.18 8.55
C SER A 144 -7.88 13.58 8.15
N GLY A 145 -8.84 14.50 8.07
CA GLY A 145 -8.61 15.89 7.66
C GLY A 145 -8.61 16.10 6.14
N THR A 146 -8.81 17.35 5.72
CA THR A 146 -8.67 17.71 4.31
C THR A 146 -7.20 17.67 3.93
N VAL A 147 -6.88 17.01 2.81
CA VAL A 147 -5.57 17.17 2.17
C VAL A 147 -5.53 18.54 1.52
N ASP A 148 -4.79 19.47 2.12
CA ASP A 148 -4.58 20.83 1.64
C ASP A 148 -3.09 21.14 1.45
N SER A 149 -2.82 22.31 0.86
CA SER A 149 -1.45 22.75 0.58
C SER A 149 -0.58 22.89 1.83
N ALA A 150 -1.14 23.26 2.98
CA ALA A 150 -0.37 23.42 4.21
C ALA A 150 0.16 22.07 4.71
N ARG A 151 -0.69 21.05 4.70
CA ARG A 151 -0.30 19.68 5.09
C ARG A 151 0.73 19.09 4.14
N VAL A 152 0.54 19.25 2.83
CA VAL A 152 1.47 18.76 1.80
C VAL A 152 2.84 19.43 1.90
N LEU A 153 2.88 20.75 2.11
CA LEU A 153 4.13 21.49 2.22
C LEU A 153 4.91 21.15 3.49
N ALA A 154 4.23 20.99 4.63
CA ALA A 154 4.89 20.78 5.91
C ALA A 154 5.53 19.38 6.04
N LEU A 155 4.86 18.34 5.54
CA LEU A 155 5.21 16.93 5.81
C LEU A 155 6.67 16.59 5.49
N CYS A 156 7.09 16.81 4.26
CA CYS A 156 8.45 16.42 3.85
C CYS A 156 9.53 17.39 4.33
N ASP A 157 9.17 18.62 4.69
CA ASP A 157 10.09 19.54 5.35
C ASP A 157 10.33 19.15 6.82
N GLU A 158 9.36 18.53 7.49
CA GLU A 158 9.52 17.93 8.82
C GLU A 158 10.40 16.66 8.78
N ILE A 159 10.15 15.78 7.81
CA ILE A 159 10.88 14.50 7.66
C ILE A 159 12.32 14.71 7.18
N ALA A 160 12.50 15.50 6.13
CA ALA A 160 13.78 15.71 5.47
C ALA A 160 13.86 17.14 4.89
N PRO A 161 14.21 18.14 5.72
CA PRO A 161 14.34 19.51 5.28
C PRO A 161 15.25 19.64 4.05
N GLN A 162 14.96 20.62 3.19
CA GLN A 162 15.73 20.85 1.97
C GLN A 162 17.25 20.90 2.23
N GLY A 163 18.02 20.15 1.43
CA GLY A 163 19.48 20.12 1.50
C GLY A 163 20.08 19.34 2.68
N THR A 164 19.27 18.65 3.50
CA THR A 164 19.77 17.83 4.61
C THR A 164 20.05 16.39 4.20
N ASP A 165 19.06 15.74 3.57
CA ASP A 165 19.15 14.39 3.03
C ASP A 165 18.27 14.28 1.79
N ASN A 166 18.88 14.39 0.61
CA ASN A 166 18.15 14.35 -0.66
C ASN A 166 17.58 12.95 -0.96
N TRP A 167 18.18 11.88 -0.43
CA TRP A 167 17.67 10.54 -0.65
C TRP A 167 16.39 10.33 0.18
N LEU A 168 16.42 10.69 1.46
CA LEU A 168 15.25 10.58 2.33
C LEU A 168 14.14 11.53 1.89
N ARG A 169 14.49 12.75 1.47
CA ARG A 169 13.53 13.71 0.90
C ARG A 169 12.88 13.17 -0.37
N PHE A 170 13.64 12.48 -1.23
CA PHE A 170 13.08 11.85 -2.43
C PHE A 170 12.03 10.81 -2.05
N GLN A 171 12.31 9.92 -1.07
CA GLN A 171 11.33 8.93 -0.62
C GLN A 171 10.06 9.58 -0.09
N CYS A 172 10.19 10.70 0.65
CA CYS A 172 9.03 11.42 1.15
C CYS A 172 8.23 12.07 0.01
N MET A 173 8.88 12.79 -0.90
CA MET A 173 8.21 13.45 -2.02
C MET A 173 7.58 12.44 -2.99
N HIS A 174 8.23 11.31 -3.24
CA HIS A 174 7.68 10.24 -4.05
C HIS A 174 6.45 9.60 -3.37
N GLY A 175 6.57 9.26 -2.08
CA GLY A 175 5.46 8.74 -1.27
C GLY A 175 4.30 9.73 -1.12
N LEU A 176 4.57 11.04 -1.14
CA LEU A 176 3.55 12.08 -1.17
C LEU A 176 2.67 11.95 -2.42
N GLY A 177 3.26 11.71 -3.59
CA GLY A 177 2.52 11.43 -4.82
C GLY A 177 1.60 10.21 -4.69
N HIS A 178 2.07 9.14 -4.05
CA HIS A 178 1.27 7.95 -3.77
C HIS A 178 0.09 8.27 -2.84
N GLY A 179 0.34 8.99 -1.75
CA GLY A 179 -0.70 9.38 -0.81
C GLY A 179 -1.76 10.31 -1.41
N LEU A 180 -1.38 11.19 -2.35
CA LEU A 180 -2.33 12.05 -3.07
C LEU A 180 -3.25 11.27 -4.01
N GLU A 181 -2.72 10.28 -4.74
CA GLU A 181 -3.56 9.35 -5.54
C GLU A 181 -4.58 8.65 -4.63
N MET A 182 -4.13 8.08 -3.52
CA MET A 182 -5.02 7.37 -2.60
C MET A 182 -6.08 8.29 -1.98
N ALA A 183 -5.68 9.46 -1.48
CA ALA A 183 -6.58 10.42 -0.85
C ALA A 183 -7.68 10.93 -1.79
N TRP A 184 -7.42 10.90 -3.10
CA TRP A 184 -8.34 11.39 -4.12
C TRP A 184 -8.84 10.32 -5.07
N ASN A 185 -8.84 9.05 -4.63
CA ASN A 185 -9.41 7.92 -5.35
C ASN A 185 -8.85 7.78 -6.78
N TRP A 186 -7.52 7.87 -6.88
CA TRP A 186 -6.73 7.78 -8.09
C TRP A 186 -7.14 8.77 -9.20
N ASP A 187 -7.59 9.95 -8.79
CA ASP A 187 -7.76 11.12 -9.67
C ASP A 187 -6.38 11.71 -10.02
N LEU A 188 -5.72 11.15 -11.03
CA LEU A 188 -4.36 11.56 -11.42
C LEU A 188 -4.22 13.07 -11.69
N PRO A 189 -5.10 13.73 -12.47
CA PRO A 189 -5.02 15.18 -12.64
C PRO A 189 -5.08 15.95 -11.31
N ARG A 190 -5.93 15.51 -10.37
CA ARG A 190 -6.02 16.14 -9.05
C ARG A 190 -4.77 15.88 -8.21
N ALA A 191 -4.25 14.65 -8.19
CA ALA A 191 -3.01 14.28 -7.50
C ALA A 191 -1.82 15.12 -7.98
N LEU A 192 -1.66 15.25 -9.29
CA LEU A 192 -0.65 16.12 -9.91
C LEU A 192 -0.84 17.60 -9.53
N GLY A 193 -2.08 18.08 -9.48
CA GLY A 193 -2.40 19.43 -8.99
C GLY A 193 -2.07 19.64 -7.50
N GLY A 194 -2.08 18.59 -6.68
CA GLY A 194 -1.57 18.63 -5.31
C GLY A 194 -0.05 18.74 -5.25
N CYS A 195 0.66 18.00 -6.12
CA CYS A 195 2.10 18.13 -6.25
C CYS A 195 2.53 19.56 -6.67
N ASP A 196 1.70 20.27 -7.45
CA ASP A 196 1.97 21.66 -7.87
C ASP A 196 2.12 22.65 -6.70
N TRP A 197 1.66 22.31 -5.50
CA TRP A 197 1.87 23.12 -4.30
C TRP A 197 3.34 23.18 -3.87
N LEU A 198 4.16 22.18 -4.22
CA LEU A 198 5.55 22.07 -3.81
C LEU A 198 6.40 23.17 -4.47
N SER A 199 7.30 23.76 -3.70
CA SER A 199 8.00 24.99 -4.09
C SER A 199 9.08 24.74 -5.15
N THR A 200 9.82 23.64 -5.07
CA THR A 200 10.95 23.36 -5.96
C THR A 200 10.57 22.44 -7.11
N ALA A 201 11.24 22.59 -8.26
CA ALA A 201 11.01 21.71 -9.41
C ALA A 201 11.37 20.25 -9.09
N TRP A 202 12.40 20.03 -8.27
CA TRP A 202 12.84 18.69 -7.90
C TRP A 202 11.81 17.98 -6.99
N ASP A 203 11.22 18.70 -6.03
CA ASP A 203 10.14 18.15 -5.19
C ASP A 203 8.91 17.80 -6.04
N ARG A 204 8.51 18.71 -6.94
CA ARG A 204 7.39 18.50 -7.88
C ARG A 204 7.63 17.28 -8.76
N ASP A 205 8.78 17.20 -9.42
CA ASP A 205 9.11 16.07 -10.30
C ASP A 205 9.14 14.74 -9.55
N SER A 206 9.63 14.74 -8.29
CA SER A 206 9.64 13.55 -7.43
C SER A 206 8.21 13.11 -7.06
N CYS A 207 7.35 14.07 -6.71
CA CYS A 207 5.93 13.85 -6.40
C CYS A 207 5.14 13.38 -7.61
N TYR A 208 5.32 14.02 -8.78
CA TYR A 208 4.71 13.56 -10.02
C TYR A 208 5.08 12.11 -10.33
N GLY A 209 6.38 11.77 -10.21
CA GLY A 209 6.85 10.41 -10.44
C GLY A 209 6.16 9.39 -9.54
N GLY A 210 5.90 9.74 -8.28
CA GLY A 210 5.12 8.92 -7.35
C GLY A 210 3.67 8.75 -7.77
N ALA A 211 2.94 9.85 -7.99
CA ALA A 211 1.53 9.82 -8.38
C ALA A 211 1.32 9.02 -9.68
N ILE A 212 2.17 9.27 -10.68
CA ILE A 212 2.13 8.58 -11.98
C ILE A 212 2.40 7.08 -11.81
N MET A 213 3.41 6.69 -11.01
CA MET A 213 3.71 5.28 -10.75
C MET A 213 2.58 4.57 -10.02
N GLU A 214 1.99 5.22 -9.02
CA GLU A 214 0.88 4.66 -8.25
C GLU A 214 -0.36 4.48 -9.15
N ASN A 215 -0.70 5.47 -9.98
CA ASN A 215 -1.79 5.37 -10.95
C ASN A 215 -1.54 4.26 -11.98
N ALA A 216 -0.31 4.15 -12.47
CA ALA A 216 0.16 3.08 -13.35
C ALA A 216 -0.09 1.69 -12.73
N VAL A 217 0.41 1.46 -11.51
CA VAL A 217 0.26 0.19 -10.79
C VAL A 217 -1.23 -0.10 -10.54
N ALA A 218 -1.99 0.88 -10.06
CA ALA A 218 -3.42 0.78 -9.79
C ALA A 218 -4.25 0.36 -11.01
N SER A 219 -3.82 0.76 -12.21
CA SER A 219 -4.46 0.41 -13.48
C SER A 219 -4.26 -1.04 -13.92
N SER A 220 -3.35 -1.78 -13.29
CA SER A 220 -3.11 -3.19 -13.62
C SER A 220 -4.11 -4.11 -12.92
N PRO A 221 -4.44 -5.28 -13.49
CA PRO A 221 -5.35 -6.23 -12.84
C PRO A 221 -4.89 -6.54 -11.42
N GLY A 222 -5.71 -6.15 -10.44
CA GLY A 222 -5.46 -6.34 -9.02
C GLY A 222 -4.52 -5.31 -8.35
N GLY A 223 -4.00 -4.33 -9.08
CA GLY A 223 -2.91 -3.44 -8.60
C GLY A 223 -3.30 -2.41 -7.55
N HIS A 224 -4.56 -1.94 -7.52
CA HIS A 224 -5.03 -0.95 -6.54
C HIS A 224 -5.51 -1.56 -5.22
N HIS A 225 -5.50 -2.90 -5.07
CA HIS A 225 -6.09 -3.54 -3.90
C HIS A 225 -5.20 -3.50 -2.66
N THR A 226 -3.87 -3.58 -2.80
CA THR A 226 -2.96 -3.80 -1.66
C THR A 226 -2.94 -2.66 -0.65
N ALA A 227 -2.66 -1.43 -1.10
CA ALA A 227 -2.59 -0.28 -0.20
C ALA A 227 -3.97 0.15 0.30
N LYS A 228 -5.00 0.09 -0.57
CA LYS A 228 -6.39 0.42 -0.22
C LYS A 228 -6.91 -0.49 0.91
N ARG A 229 -6.75 -1.81 0.76
CA ARG A 229 -7.16 -2.79 1.76
C ARG A 229 -6.46 -2.57 3.09
N ALA A 230 -5.15 -2.30 3.06
CA ALA A 230 -4.38 -2.03 4.28
C ALA A 230 -4.95 -0.84 5.07
N LEU A 231 -5.30 0.26 4.39
CA LEU A 231 -5.94 1.42 5.03
C LEU A 231 -7.34 1.12 5.57
N GLU A 232 -8.16 0.39 4.82
CA GLU A 232 -9.50 -0.02 5.27
C GLU A 232 -9.41 -0.88 6.55
N GLN A 233 -8.38 -1.72 6.67
CA GLN A 233 -8.17 -2.58 7.84
C GLN A 233 -7.56 -1.85 9.04
N THR A 234 -6.93 -0.69 8.87
CA THR A 234 -6.42 0.10 10.01
C THR A 234 -7.50 0.89 10.74
N GLY A 235 -8.76 0.84 10.29
CA GLY A 235 -9.91 1.40 11.02
C GLY A 235 -10.12 2.91 10.79
N ASP A 236 -9.44 3.47 9.80
CA ASP A 236 -9.71 4.80 9.28
C ASP A 236 -10.92 4.73 8.34
N ASP A 237 -12.11 4.66 8.95
CA ASP A 237 -13.41 4.74 8.26
C ASP A 237 -13.58 6.17 7.69
N HIS A 238 -12.91 6.42 6.58
CA HIS A 238 -12.97 7.69 5.85
C HIS A 238 -13.82 7.55 4.61
N GLY A 239 -15.14 7.42 4.82
CA GLY A 239 -16.17 7.95 3.91
C GLY A 239 -16.21 7.42 2.48
N MET A 240 -15.47 6.38 2.14
CA MET A 240 -15.46 5.74 0.82
C MET A 240 -15.98 4.30 0.95
N HIS A 241 -17.21 4.14 1.45
CA HIS A 241 -17.95 2.90 1.24
C HIS A 241 -18.26 2.77 -0.27
N MET A 242 -17.39 2.09 -1.00
CA MET A 242 -17.69 1.59 -2.33
C MET A 242 -17.99 0.10 -2.22
N ASP A 243 -19.21 -0.26 -2.61
CA ASP A 243 -19.73 -1.62 -2.68
C ASP A 243 -18.81 -2.55 -3.48
N HIS A 244 -18.58 -3.75 -2.97
CA HIS A 244 -17.67 -4.72 -3.58
C HIS A 244 -18.34 -5.40 -4.78
N GLY A 245 -17.95 -4.98 -5.99
CA GLY A 245 -18.27 -5.68 -7.23
C GLY A 245 -17.18 -6.70 -7.59
N ASP A 246 -17.63 -7.93 -7.80
CA ASP A 246 -16.91 -9.16 -8.12
C ASP A 246 -15.83 -9.04 -9.23
N HIS A 247 -14.91 -10.00 -9.23
CA HIS A 247 -13.83 -10.15 -10.19
C HIS A 247 -14.30 -10.03 -11.66
N ALA A 248 -14.07 -8.88 -12.30
CA ALA A 248 -14.35 -8.70 -13.71
C ALA A 248 -13.16 -8.05 -14.44
N THR A 249 -12.70 -8.79 -15.45
CA THR A 249 -11.67 -8.43 -16.41
C THR A 249 -11.99 -7.11 -17.12
N GLY A 250 -11.08 -6.14 -17.03
CA GLY A 250 -10.85 -5.10 -18.03
C GLY A 250 -12.07 -4.35 -18.55
N ALA A 251 -12.60 -3.39 -17.79
CA ALA A 251 -13.20 -2.15 -18.28
C ALA A 251 -13.62 -1.31 -17.06
N ASP A 252 -13.18 -0.05 -17.03
CA ASP A 252 -13.82 1.08 -16.36
C ASP A 252 -14.69 0.73 -15.13
N MET A 253 -14.03 0.56 -13.97
CA MET A 253 -14.69 0.35 -12.69
C MET A 253 -15.29 1.69 -12.23
N GLY A 254 -16.60 1.85 -12.43
CA GLY A 254 -17.36 3.03 -12.02
C GLY A 254 -17.11 3.39 -10.56
N GLY A 255 -16.38 4.47 -10.33
CA GLY A 255 -16.06 4.97 -8.99
C GLY A 255 -14.84 5.87 -8.94
N THR A 256 -13.83 5.64 -9.79
CA THR A 256 -12.69 6.55 -9.94
C THR A 256 -13.03 7.68 -10.92
N PRO A 257 -12.72 8.95 -10.62
CA PRO A 257 -13.11 10.08 -11.47
C PRO A 257 -12.23 10.20 -12.73
N PHE A 258 -11.12 9.47 -12.78
CA PHE A 258 -10.16 9.47 -13.87
C PHE A 258 -9.96 8.06 -14.42
N LYS A 259 -10.15 7.90 -15.73
CA LYS A 259 -9.83 6.65 -16.43
C LYS A 259 -8.32 6.43 -16.36
N MET A 260 -7.83 5.28 -15.90
CA MET A 260 -6.38 5.06 -15.75
C MET A 260 -5.73 4.42 -16.99
N ARG A 261 -6.52 3.71 -17.80
CA ARG A 261 -6.07 3.03 -19.02
C ARG A 261 -7.03 3.23 -20.16
N ASP A 262 -6.49 3.47 -21.34
CA ASP A 262 -7.23 3.52 -22.59
C ASP A 262 -6.60 2.57 -23.61
N SER A 263 -7.31 1.51 -23.99
CA SER A 263 -6.85 0.56 -24.99
C SER A 263 -6.79 1.15 -26.41
N THR A 264 -7.37 2.33 -26.63
CA THR A 264 -7.38 3.01 -27.93
C THR A 264 -6.29 4.08 -28.07
N ASP A 265 -5.56 4.37 -26.98
CA ASP A 265 -4.49 5.36 -26.96
C ASP A 265 -3.26 4.79 -26.25
N ALA A 266 -2.27 4.40 -27.05
CA ALA A 266 -1.03 3.82 -26.57
C ALA A 266 -0.19 4.78 -25.73
N LEU A 267 -0.48 6.09 -25.73
CA LEU A 267 0.20 7.10 -24.92
C LEU A 267 -0.61 7.55 -23.69
N TYR A 268 -1.77 6.94 -23.46
CA TYR A 268 -2.60 7.21 -22.30
C TYR A 268 -1.95 6.71 -21.00
N PRO A 269 -2.10 7.43 -19.86
CA PRO A 269 -2.81 8.70 -19.67
C PRO A 269 -2.02 9.95 -20.09
N CYS A 270 -0.74 9.81 -20.44
CA CYS A 270 0.15 10.95 -20.67
C CYS A 270 -0.31 11.89 -21.79
N SER A 271 -0.98 11.36 -22.82
CA SER A 271 -1.55 12.12 -23.94
C SER A 271 -2.63 13.14 -23.54
N VAL A 272 -3.35 12.90 -22.44
CA VAL A 272 -4.46 13.75 -21.99
C VAL A 272 -4.09 14.66 -20.81
N LEU A 273 -2.88 14.52 -20.27
CA LEU A 273 -2.37 15.37 -19.20
C LEU A 273 -1.82 16.69 -19.76
N ASP A 274 -1.87 17.75 -18.93
CA ASP A 274 -1.23 19.02 -19.24
C ASP A 274 0.26 18.85 -19.59
N ALA A 275 0.75 19.69 -20.50
CA ALA A 275 2.13 19.63 -21.01
C ALA A 275 3.21 19.64 -19.92
N ARG A 276 2.92 20.24 -18.76
CA ARG A 276 3.84 20.27 -17.60
C ARG A 276 4.10 18.87 -17.02
N TYR A 277 3.11 17.97 -17.06
CA TYR A 277 3.21 16.63 -16.48
C TYR A 277 3.73 15.60 -17.47
N GLN A 278 3.63 15.87 -18.78
CA GLN A 278 3.95 14.90 -19.83
C GLN A 278 5.36 14.33 -19.72
N ARG A 279 6.37 15.16 -19.41
CA ARG A 279 7.75 14.67 -19.23
C ARG A 279 7.84 13.62 -18.13
N ALA A 280 7.29 13.92 -16.95
CA ALA A 280 7.28 12.98 -15.82
C ALA A 280 6.46 11.73 -16.17
N CYS A 281 5.31 11.92 -16.83
CA CYS A 281 4.43 10.84 -17.22
C CYS A 281 5.09 9.84 -18.17
N TYR A 282 5.71 10.31 -19.24
CA TYR A 282 6.40 9.42 -20.20
C TYR A 282 7.63 8.73 -19.59
N LEU A 283 8.30 9.34 -18.61
CA LEU A 283 9.39 8.69 -17.88
C LEU A 283 8.86 7.61 -16.90
N GLY A 284 7.74 7.87 -16.23
CA GLY A 284 7.15 6.97 -15.24
C GLY A 284 6.31 5.82 -15.81
N HIS A 285 5.73 5.98 -17.00
CA HIS A 285 4.87 4.98 -17.64
C HIS A 285 5.58 4.04 -18.62
N GLY A 286 6.90 4.13 -18.79
CA GLY A 286 7.63 3.34 -19.79
C GLY A 286 7.32 1.83 -19.76
N GLY A 287 7.15 1.24 -18.57
CA GLY A 287 6.80 -0.18 -18.44
C GLY A 287 5.36 -0.55 -18.86
N ILE A 288 4.40 0.36 -18.67
CA ILE A 288 2.99 0.15 -19.06
C ILE A 288 2.77 0.37 -20.55
N LEU A 289 3.43 1.38 -21.12
CA LEU A 289 3.40 1.67 -22.56
C LEU A 289 3.95 0.50 -23.39
N LEU A 290 4.87 -0.29 -22.81
CA LEU A 290 5.46 -1.46 -23.46
C LEU A 290 4.63 -2.73 -23.26
N ALA A 291 3.85 -2.83 -22.18
CA ALA A 291 3.02 -4.00 -21.87
C ALA A 291 1.69 -4.05 -22.65
N THR A 292 1.36 -3.02 -23.43
CA THR A 292 0.19 -2.96 -24.32
C THR A 292 0.47 -3.41 -25.75
N VAL A 293 1.67 -3.94 -26.02
CA VAL A 293 2.13 -4.33 -27.37
C VAL A 293 2.26 -5.87 -27.55
N ASP A 294 1.66 -6.67 -26.66
CA ASP A 294 1.58 -8.14 -26.78
C ASP A 294 0.17 -8.61 -27.19
#